data_AF-A0A9D9QN91-F1
#
_entry.id   AF-A0A9D9QN91-F1
#
_cell.length_a   1.000
_cell.length_b   1.000
_cell.length_c   1.000
_cell.angle_alpha   90.00
_cell.angle_beta   90.00
_cell.angle_gamma   90.00
#
_symmetry.space_group_name_H-M   'P 1'
#
loop_
_entity.id
_entity.type
_entity.pdbx_description
1 polymer ?
#
loop_
_entity_poly.entity_id
_entity_poly.type
_entity_poly.pdbx_seq_one_letter_code
_entity_poly.pdbx_strand_id
1 'polypeptide(L)'
;MNRQEKIGALIGDIGIPIFGFFFWNWSIYFICLFFILDQFSREISGLIRMNSIRERVRLAPRMYLVHISSFVLCLLAVHYYVHSLHPDIIFLKEINDFFWFEDMGIAQGFILIPIVLFSERMRYKMNTKLFTDEMHLKHWRHHTVQIIAYLILFLSLSLVLSFVPMSETTSFLCLLTGFTVITLFADKLSPFFPL
;
A
#
# COMPACT_ATOMS: atom_id res chain seq x y z
N MET A 1 16.08 -1.08 4.55
CA MET A 1 16.25 -1.06 3.07
C MET A 1 17.52 -0.32 2.67
N ASN A 2 18.14 -0.69 1.55
CA ASN A 2 19.25 0.08 0.97
C ASN A 2 18.71 1.38 0.32
N ARG A 3 19.55 2.41 0.14
CA ARG A 3 19.13 3.73 -0.37
C ARG A 3 18.44 3.65 -1.75
N GLN A 4 18.95 2.79 -2.63
CA GLN A 4 18.37 2.56 -3.96
C GLN A 4 16.97 1.95 -3.92
N GLU A 5 16.72 1.03 -2.99
CA GLU A 5 15.40 0.43 -2.79
C GLU A 5 14.39 1.45 -2.28
N LYS A 6 14.81 2.35 -1.38
CA LYS A 6 13.94 3.43 -0.89
C LYS A 6 13.55 4.39 -2.01
N ILE A 7 14.51 4.77 -2.86
CA ILE A 7 14.24 5.65 -4.00
C ILE A 7 13.31 4.97 -5.01
N GLY A 8 13.56 3.70 -5.35
CA GLY A 8 12.69 2.93 -6.23
C GLY A 8 11.28 2.78 -5.69
N ALA A 9 11.13 2.52 -4.38
CA ALA A 9 9.84 2.47 -3.71
C ALA A 9 9.13 3.83 -3.73
N LEU A 10 9.82 4.94 -3.41
CA LEU A 10 9.21 6.28 -3.47
C LEU A 10 8.72 6.62 -4.89
N ILE A 11 9.52 6.33 -5.92
CA ILE A 11 9.12 6.63 -7.31
C ILE A 11 7.86 5.85 -7.69
N GLY A 12 7.76 4.56 -7.33
CA GLY A 12 6.57 3.75 -7.61
C GLY A 12 5.36 4.14 -6.76
N ASP A 13 5.56 4.30 -5.46
CA ASP A 13 4.49 4.42 -4.46
C ASP A 13 3.91 5.84 -4.42
N ILE A 14 4.68 6.84 -4.86
CA ILE A 14 4.29 8.26 -4.81
C ILE A 14 4.26 8.88 -6.21
N GLY A 15 5.18 8.51 -7.09
CA GLY A 15 5.24 9.10 -8.44
C GLY A 15 3.94 8.86 -9.21
N ILE A 16 3.44 7.62 -9.23
CA ILE A 16 2.19 7.29 -9.94
C ILE A 16 0.99 8.07 -9.38
N PRO A 17 0.73 8.11 -8.06
CA PRO A 17 -0.31 8.97 -7.49
C PRO A 17 -0.19 10.45 -7.83
N ILE A 18 1.03 11.02 -7.86
CA ILE A 18 1.25 12.42 -8.27
C ILE A 18 0.83 12.63 -9.73
N PHE A 19 1.27 11.74 -10.63
CA PHE A 19 0.86 11.80 -12.03
C PHE A 19 -0.65 11.63 -12.19
N GLY A 20 -1.21 10.66 -11.48
CA GLY A 20 -2.64 10.39 -11.41
C GLY A 20 -3.44 11.64 -11.05
N PHE A 21 -3.08 12.29 -9.94
CA PHE A 21 -3.83 13.45 -9.45
C PHE A 21 -3.72 14.68 -10.34
N PHE A 22 -2.50 15.06 -10.76
CA PHE A 22 -2.27 16.32 -11.47
C PHE A 22 -2.43 16.24 -12.99
N PHE A 23 -2.22 15.07 -13.60
CA PHE A 23 -2.24 14.91 -15.06
C PHE A 23 -3.38 14.03 -15.55
N TRP A 24 -3.85 13.10 -14.72
CA TRP A 24 -4.91 12.15 -15.09
C TRP A 24 -6.23 12.34 -14.33
N ASN A 25 -6.39 13.48 -13.64
CA ASN A 25 -7.59 13.84 -12.87
C ASN A 25 -8.10 12.71 -11.95
N TRP A 26 -7.18 11.92 -11.37
CA TRP A 26 -7.58 10.84 -10.48
C TRP A 26 -8.30 11.39 -9.25
N SER A 27 -9.46 10.78 -8.96
CA SER A 27 -10.12 10.98 -7.69
C SER A 27 -9.25 10.45 -6.53
N ILE A 28 -9.54 10.91 -5.31
CA ILE A 28 -8.87 10.39 -4.10
C ILE A 28 -9.05 8.88 -3.98
N TYR A 29 -10.20 8.36 -4.42
CA TYR A 29 -10.43 6.92 -4.38
C TYR A 29 -9.60 6.16 -5.42
N PHE A 30 -9.35 6.70 -6.61
CA PHE A 30 -8.44 6.08 -7.59
C PHE A 30 -7.02 5.94 -7.04
N ILE A 31 -6.55 6.96 -6.31
CA ILE A 31 -5.26 6.91 -5.62
C ILE A 31 -5.26 5.83 -4.54
N CYS A 32 -6.34 5.73 -3.77
CA CYS A 32 -6.51 4.68 -2.76
C CYS A 32 -6.58 3.28 -3.37
N LEU A 33 -7.24 3.11 -4.53
CA LEU A 33 -7.31 1.85 -5.27
C LEU A 33 -5.95 1.43 -5.81
N PHE A 34 -5.18 2.38 -6.36
CA PHE A 34 -3.80 2.11 -6.78
C PHE A 34 -2.93 1.68 -5.58
N PHE A 35 -3.05 2.37 -4.44
CA PHE A 35 -2.40 1.98 -3.19
C PHE A 35 -2.80 0.55 -2.76
N ILE A 36 -4.09 0.23 -2.74
CA ILE A 36 -4.59 -1.12 -2.40
C ILE A 36 -4.01 -2.17 -3.35
N LEU A 37 -3.98 -1.89 -4.66
CA LEU A 37 -3.45 -2.81 -5.67
C LEU A 37 -1.95 -3.10 -5.43
N ASP A 38 -1.15 -2.06 -5.17
CA ASP A 38 0.28 -2.24 -4.85
C ASP A 38 0.48 -3.00 -3.53
N GLN A 39 -0.27 -2.67 -2.46
CA GLN A 39 -0.18 -3.41 -1.20
C GLN A 39 -0.62 -4.86 -1.34
N PHE A 40 -1.68 -5.14 -2.09
CA PHE A 40 -2.15 -6.50 -2.33
C PHE A 40 -1.11 -7.33 -3.10
N SER A 41 -0.46 -6.72 -4.09
CA SER A 41 0.62 -7.39 -4.83
C SER A 41 1.83 -7.71 -3.92
N ARG A 42 2.17 -6.80 -2.98
CA ARG A 42 3.22 -7.03 -1.96
C ARG A 42 2.84 -8.13 -0.97
N GLU A 43 1.56 -8.17 -0.56
CA GLU A 43 1.02 -9.18 0.34
C GLU A 43 1.16 -10.58 -0.26
N ILE A 44 0.69 -10.78 -1.49
CA ILE A 44 0.80 -12.06 -2.20
C ILE A 44 2.28 -12.46 -2.33
N SER A 45 3.11 -11.54 -2.81
CA SER A 45 4.55 -11.73 -2.98
C SER A 45 5.25 -12.12 -1.66
N GLY A 46 4.85 -11.48 -0.55
CA GLY A 46 5.30 -11.79 0.80
C GLY A 46 4.89 -13.18 1.27
N LEU A 47 3.61 -13.52 1.15
CA LEU A 47 3.08 -14.82 1.56
C LEU A 47 3.73 -15.97 0.80
N ILE A 48 3.95 -15.83 -0.51
CA ILE A 48 4.64 -16.83 -1.33
C ILE A 48 6.08 -17.04 -0.81
N ARG A 49 6.82 -15.95 -0.54
CA ARG A 49 8.18 -16.05 0.03
C ARG A 49 8.19 -16.69 1.41
N MET A 50 7.24 -16.34 2.27
CA MET A 50 7.20 -16.92 3.61
C MET A 50 6.86 -18.40 3.58
N ASN A 51 6.03 -18.84 2.63
CA ASN A 51 5.74 -20.25 2.43
C ASN A 51 6.95 -21.04 1.92
N SER A 52 7.81 -20.45 1.07
CA SER A 52 9.00 -21.13 0.53
C SER A 52 10.11 -21.37 1.57
N ILE A 53 10.11 -20.65 2.68
CA ILE A 53 11.08 -20.80 3.78
C ILE A 53 10.48 -21.47 5.03
N ARG A 54 9.20 -21.86 4.99
CA ARG A 54 8.42 -22.35 6.15
C ARG A 54 9.03 -23.57 6.85
N GLU A 55 9.72 -24.43 6.09
CA GLU A 55 10.38 -25.62 6.65
C GLU A 55 11.64 -25.29 7.47
N ARG A 56 12.31 -24.19 7.13
CA ARG A 56 13.53 -23.71 7.80
C ARG A 56 13.22 -22.69 8.89
N VAL A 57 12.14 -21.93 8.72
CA VAL A 57 11.72 -20.87 9.63
C VAL A 57 10.27 -21.07 10.05
N ARG A 58 10.05 -21.28 11.35
CA ARG A 58 8.72 -21.36 11.94
C ARG A 58 8.31 -20.01 12.53
N LEU A 59 7.38 -19.31 11.87
CA LEU A 59 6.68 -18.20 12.50
C LEU A 59 5.58 -18.72 13.43
N ALA A 60 5.39 -18.01 14.54
CA ALA A 60 4.24 -18.26 15.40
C ALA A 60 2.94 -17.95 14.62
N PRO A 61 1.89 -18.80 14.72
CA PRO A 61 0.60 -18.55 14.06
C PRO A 61 0.02 -17.15 14.36
N ARG A 62 0.27 -16.64 15.57
CA ARG A 62 -0.09 -15.27 15.97
C ARG A 62 0.45 -14.20 15.03
N MET A 63 1.67 -14.36 14.51
CA MET A 63 2.28 -13.36 13.62
C MET A 63 1.55 -13.28 12.27
N TYR A 64 1.15 -14.43 11.72
CA TYR A 64 0.31 -14.46 10.52
C TYR A 64 -1.05 -13.84 10.76
N LEU A 65 -1.67 -14.14 11.91
CA LEU A 65 -2.97 -13.57 12.28
C LEU A 65 -2.90 -12.05 12.40
N VAL A 66 -1.88 -11.52 13.08
CA VAL A 66 -1.70 -10.06 13.20
C VAL A 66 -1.47 -9.43 11.84
N HIS A 67 -0.68 -10.06 10.96
CA HIS A 67 -0.43 -9.55 9.62
C HIS A 67 -1.70 -9.47 8.77
N ILE A 68 -2.40 -10.59 8.63
CA ILE A 68 -3.62 -10.69 7.80
C ILE A 68 -4.72 -9.79 8.37
N SER A 69 -4.91 -9.78 9.69
CA SER A 69 -5.90 -8.90 10.31
C SER A 69 -5.56 -7.42 10.12
N SER A 70 -4.29 -7.03 10.24
CA SER A 70 -3.86 -5.65 9.98
C SER A 70 -4.11 -5.24 8.53
N PHE A 71 -3.85 -6.14 7.58
CA PHE A 71 -4.11 -5.89 6.16
C PHE A 71 -5.61 -5.71 5.89
N VAL A 72 -6.45 -6.61 6.38
CA VAL A 72 -7.92 -6.50 6.24
C VAL A 72 -8.46 -5.23 6.89
N LEU A 73 -8.01 -4.91 8.11
CA LEU A 73 -8.40 -3.67 8.79
C LEU A 73 -7.94 -2.43 8.01
N CYS A 74 -6.75 -2.46 7.41
CA CYS A 74 -6.26 -1.38 6.56
C CYS A 74 -7.17 -1.19 5.33
N LEU A 75 -7.57 -2.28 4.65
CA LEU A 75 -8.51 -2.20 3.53
C LEU A 75 -9.84 -1.55 3.95
N LEU A 76 -10.39 -1.97 5.09
CA LEU A 76 -11.62 -1.38 5.62
C LEU A 76 -11.45 0.10 5.98
N ALA A 77 -10.32 0.47 6.58
CA ALA A 77 -10.01 1.85 6.94
C ALA A 77 -9.88 2.77 5.70
N VAL A 78 -9.32 2.26 4.59
CA VAL A 78 -9.26 3.00 3.32
C VAL A 78 -10.66 3.30 2.79
N HIS A 79 -11.54 2.29 2.73
CA HIS A 79 -12.91 2.49 2.26
C HIS A 79 -13.71 3.41 3.20
N TYR A 80 -13.53 3.26 4.51
CA TYR A 80 -14.15 4.13 5.50
C TYR A 80 -13.71 5.59 5.36
N TYR A 81 -12.41 5.83 5.16
CA TYR A 81 -11.87 7.16 4.90
C TYR A 81 -12.50 7.79 3.65
N VAL A 82 -12.58 7.04 2.56
CA VAL A 82 -13.17 7.55 1.31
C VAL A 82 -14.67 7.79 1.44
N HIS A 83 -15.41 6.90 2.11
CA HIS A 83 -16.82 7.13 2.40
C HIS A 83 -17.05 8.38 3.25
N SER A 84 -16.15 8.65 4.20
CA SER A 84 -16.21 9.86 5.03
C SER A 84 -15.97 11.14 4.22
N LEU A 85 -15.17 11.06 3.14
CA LEU A 85 -14.91 12.17 2.22
C LEU A 85 -16.06 12.35 1.21
N HIS A 86 -16.61 11.24 0.69
CA HIS A 86 -17.69 11.21 -0.29
C HIS A 86 -18.76 10.20 0.15
N PRO A 87 -19.76 10.62 0.94
CA PRO A 87 -20.79 9.72 1.48
C PRO A 87 -21.61 8.99 0.41
N ASP A 88 -21.78 9.61 -0.77
CA ASP A 88 -22.57 9.07 -1.88
C ASP A 88 -21.79 8.09 -2.78
N ILE A 89 -20.57 7.71 -2.39
CA ILE A 89 -19.71 6.86 -3.22
C ILE A 89 -20.31 5.46 -3.44
N ILE A 90 -20.32 5.03 -4.70
CA ILE A 90 -20.68 3.66 -5.09
C ILE A 90 -19.39 2.91 -5.44
N PHE A 91 -18.79 2.26 -4.43
CA PHE A 91 -17.45 1.65 -4.55
C PHE A 91 -17.27 0.71 -5.74
N LEU A 92 -18.25 -0.15 -6.02
CA LEU A 92 -18.16 -1.10 -7.14
C LEU A 92 -18.11 -0.40 -8.50
N LYS A 93 -18.88 0.68 -8.65
CA LYS A 93 -18.84 1.52 -9.85
C LYS A 93 -17.47 2.17 -9.98
N GLU A 94 -16.97 2.77 -8.91
CA GLU A 94 -15.67 3.44 -8.94
C GLU A 94 -14.49 2.48 -9.16
N ILE A 95 -14.55 1.24 -8.66
CA ILE A 95 -13.55 0.19 -8.95
C ILE A 95 -13.58 -0.16 -10.44
N ASN A 96 -14.78 -0.32 -11.01
CA ASN A 96 -14.95 -0.58 -12.44
C ASN A 96 -14.43 0.60 -13.27
N ASP A 97 -14.80 1.83 -12.88
CA ASP A 97 -14.37 3.05 -13.54
C ASP A 97 -12.85 3.21 -13.44
N PHE A 98 -12.24 2.91 -12.29
CA PHE A 98 -10.79 2.87 -12.16
C PHE A 98 -10.14 1.92 -13.16
N PHE A 99 -10.68 0.71 -13.36
CA PHE A 99 -10.08 -0.21 -14.33
C PHE A 99 -10.21 0.30 -15.77
N TRP A 100 -11.39 0.83 -16.13
CA TRP A 100 -11.75 1.25 -17.49
C TRP A 100 -11.44 2.72 -17.80
N PHE A 101 -10.85 3.46 -16.86
CA PHE A 101 -10.54 4.88 -17.06
C PHE A 101 -9.54 5.07 -18.19
N GLU A 102 -9.90 5.88 -19.19
CA GLU A 102 -9.13 6.09 -20.42
C GLU A 102 -8.67 7.54 -20.53
N ASP A 103 -7.40 7.80 -20.18
CA ASP A 103 -6.78 9.13 -20.36
C ASP A 103 -5.75 9.17 -21.49
N MET A 104 -5.22 8.01 -21.91
CA MET A 104 -4.23 7.88 -22.99
C MET A 104 -4.77 7.09 -24.19
N GLY A 105 -6.10 6.96 -24.31
CA GLY A 105 -6.77 6.12 -25.31
C GLY A 105 -6.65 4.61 -25.05
N ILE A 106 -6.14 4.22 -23.88
CA ILE A 106 -6.07 2.84 -23.38
C ILE A 106 -6.57 2.87 -21.93
N ALA A 107 -7.42 1.90 -21.58
CA ALA A 107 -7.90 1.76 -20.21
C ALA A 107 -6.74 1.51 -19.24
N GLN A 108 -6.65 2.32 -18.20
CA GLN A 108 -5.49 2.35 -17.31
C GLN A 108 -5.25 1.03 -16.59
N GLY A 109 -6.28 0.20 -16.37
CA GLY A 109 -6.14 -1.13 -15.79
C GLY A 109 -5.16 -2.02 -16.56
N PHE A 110 -5.14 -1.91 -17.90
CA PHE A 110 -4.20 -2.66 -18.75
C PHE A 110 -2.76 -2.15 -18.67
N ILE A 111 -2.54 -0.96 -18.12
CA ILE A 111 -1.20 -0.37 -17.94
C ILE A 111 -0.75 -0.59 -16.49
N LEU A 112 -1.56 -0.17 -15.52
CA LEU A 112 -1.21 -0.18 -14.10
C LEU A 112 -1.03 -1.59 -13.56
N ILE A 113 -1.94 -2.52 -13.85
CA ILE A 113 -1.88 -3.87 -13.29
C ILE A 113 -0.61 -4.60 -13.75
N PRO A 114 -0.25 -4.64 -15.05
CA PRO A 114 1.01 -5.23 -15.48
C PRO A 114 2.23 -4.55 -14.87
N ILE A 115 2.24 -3.22 -14.72
CA ILE A 115 3.36 -2.48 -14.10
C ILE A 115 3.54 -2.90 -12.64
N VAL A 116 2.46 -2.94 -11.85
CA VAL A 116 2.51 -3.32 -10.44
C VAL A 116 2.98 -4.77 -10.29
N LEU A 117 2.39 -5.70 -11.05
CA LEU A 117 2.76 -7.12 -11.00
C LEU A 117 4.19 -7.35 -11.47
N PHE A 118 4.64 -6.66 -12.53
CA PHE A 118 6.01 -6.75 -13.02
C PHE A 118 7.02 -6.23 -12.00
N SER A 119 6.74 -5.06 -11.41
CA SER A 119 7.55 -4.47 -10.34
C SER A 119 7.70 -5.42 -9.16
N GLU A 120 6.58 -6.01 -8.69
CA GLU A 120 6.60 -6.99 -7.62
C GLU A 120 7.33 -8.28 -7.99
N ARG A 121 7.19 -8.76 -9.23
CA ARG A 121 7.93 -9.93 -9.71
C ARG A 121 9.44 -9.69 -9.70
N MET A 122 9.87 -8.49 -10.10
CA MET A 122 11.28 -8.08 -10.05
C MET A 122 11.80 -8.01 -8.61
N ARG A 123 11.03 -7.40 -7.70
CA ARG A 123 11.33 -7.35 -6.26
C ARG A 123 11.39 -8.76 -5.66
N TYR A 124 10.45 -9.63 -5.99
CA TYR A 124 10.43 -11.03 -5.56
C TYR A 124 11.69 -11.79 -5.98
N LYS A 125 12.05 -11.71 -7.28
CA LYS A 125 13.23 -12.41 -7.81
C LYS A 125 14.53 -11.90 -7.15
N MET A 126 14.63 -10.59 -6.96
CA MET A 126 15.78 -9.97 -6.28
C MET A 126 15.88 -10.44 -4.82
N ASN A 127 14.80 -10.33 -4.07
CA ASN A 127 14.78 -10.68 -2.64
C ASN A 127 15.05 -12.17 -2.45
N THR A 128 14.46 -13.05 -3.26
CA THR A 128 14.69 -14.51 -3.16
C THR A 128 16.14 -14.89 -3.46
N LYS A 129 16.86 -14.12 -4.30
CA LYS A 129 18.27 -14.38 -4.63
C LYS A 129 19.23 -13.83 -3.56
N LEU A 130 18.88 -12.72 -2.92
CA LEU A 130 19.79 -11.96 -2.06
C LEU A 130 19.53 -12.15 -0.56
N PHE A 131 18.30 -12.46 -0.15
CA PHE A 131 17.94 -12.48 1.26
C PHE A 131 18.30 -13.81 1.90
N THR A 132 18.85 -13.74 3.10
CA THR A 132 18.89 -14.87 4.01
C THR A 132 17.51 -15.10 4.64
N ASP A 133 17.30 -16.26 5.26
CA ASP A 133 16.07 -16.57 5.98
C ASP A 133 15.73 -15.51 7.06
N GLU A 134 16.75 -14.98 7.78
CA GLU A 134 16.58 -13.88 8.74
C GLU A 134 16.16 -12.56 8.07
N MET A 135 16.71 -12.26 6.89
CA MET A 135 16.32 -11.07 6.14
C MET A 135 14.88 -11.16 5.64
N HIS A 136 14.42 -12.34 5.23
CA HIS A 136 13.02 -12.57 4.88
C HIS A 136 12.08 -12.30 6.06
N LEU A 137 12.41 -12.83 7.24
CA LEU A 137 11.66 -12.55 8.47
C LEU A 137 11.62 -11.06 8.81
N LYS A 138 12.78 -10.41 8.78
CA LYS A 138 12.88 -8.98 9.07
C LYS A 138 12.06 -8.15 8.08
N HIS A 139 12.10 -8.52 6.80
CA HIS A 139 11.31 -7.86 5.77
C HIS A 139 9.80 -8.07 5.97
N TRP A 140 9.36 -9.28 6.33
CA TRP A 140 7.96 -9.56 6.66
C TRP A 140 7.46 -8.73 7.85
N ARG A 141 8.23 -8.67 8.94
CA ARG A 141 7.93 -7.83 10.11
C ARG A 141 7.85 -6.36 9.73
N HIS A 142 8.81 -5.88 8.96
CA HIS A 142 8.84 -4.49 8.50
C HIS A 142 7.62 -4.15 7.64
N HIS A 143 7.22 -5.05 6.73
CA HIS A 143 6.01 -4.89 5.94
C HIS A 143 4.74 -4.88 6.81
N THR A 144 4.68 -5.74 7.82
CA THR A 144 3.58 -5.74 8.81
C THR A 144 3.46 -4.38 9.50
N VAL A 145 4.59 -3.81 9.92
CA VAL A 145 4.64 -2.49 10.57
C VAL A 145 4.24 -1.37 9.61
N GLN A 146 4.62 -1.46 8.33
CA GLN A 146 4.14 -0.53 7.31
C GLN A 146 2.61 -0.58 7.16
N ILE A 147 2.03 -1.77 7.07
CA ILE A 147 0.57 -1.96 7.00
C ILE A 147 -0.13 -1.36 8.23
N ILE A 148 0.40 -1.60 9.43
CA ILE A 148 -0.15 -1.01 10.67
C ILE A 148 -0.03 0.52 10.64
N ALA A 149 1.08 1.06 10.16
CA ALA A 149 1.26 2.51 10.04
C ALA A 149 0.27 3.12 9.02
N TYR A 150 0.00 2.44 7.90
CA TYR A 150 -1.03 2.88 6.95
C TYR A 150 -2.43 2.81 7.55
N LEU A 151 -2.74 1.74 8.31
CA LEU A 151 -3.99 1.65 9.06
C LEU A 151 -4.17 2.85 10.01
N ILE A 152 -3.14 3.16 10.80
CA ILE A 152 -3.17 4.32 11.71
C ILE A 152 -3.34 5.62 10.93
N LEU A 153 -2.65 5.79 9.78
CA LEU A 153 -2.81 6.95 8.92
C LEU A 153 -4.27 7.12 8.48
N PHE A 154 -4.90 6.09 7.88
CA PHE A 154 -6.28 6.19 7.40
C PHE A 154 -7.29 6.41 8.53
N LEU A 155 -7.10 5.79 9.69
CA LEU A 155 -7.93 6.05 10.87
C LEU A 155 -7.78 7.49 11.36
N SER A 156 -6.54 8.00 11.41
CA SER A 156 -6.28 9.38 11.82
C SER A 156 -6.89 10.41 10.87
N LEU A 157 -6.80 10.18 9.55
CA LEU A 157 -7.41 11.05 8.56
C LEU A 157 -8.93 11.01 8.63
N SER A 158 -9.52 9.83 8.83
CA SER A 158 -10.97 9.68 9.01
C SER A 158 -11.46 10.41 10.27
N LEU A 159 -10.68 10.34 11.35
CA LEU A 159 -10.97 11.08 12.58
C LEU A 159 -10.90 12.59 12.33
N VAL A 160 -9.86 13.08 11.64
CA VAL A 160 -9.74 14.51 11.29
C VAL A 160 -10.92 14.98 10.43
N LEU A 161 -11.34 14.19 9.44
CA LEU A 161 -12.50 14.50 8.60
C LEU A 161 -13.80 14.64 9.39
N SER A 162 -13.92 13.94 10.53
CA SER A 162 -15.08 14.05 11.42
C SER A 162 -15.17 15.43 12.10
N PHE A 163 -14.06 16.18 12.17
CA PHE A 163 -14.00 17.51 12.77
C PHE A 163 -13.82 18.62 11.75
N VAL A 164 -13.13 18.37 10.63
CA VAL A 164 -12.76 19.36 9.64
C VAL A 164 -13.00 18.80 8.23
N PRO A 165 -13.90 19.40 7.43
CA PRO A 165 -14.05 19.00 6.04
C PRO A 165 -12.77 19.35 5.27
N MET A 166 -12.26 18.39 4.49
CA MET A 166 -11.05 18.57 3.69
C MET A 166 -11.40 18.63 2.21
N SER A 167 -10.75 19.53 1.47
CA SER A 167 -10.81 19.53 0.01
C SER A 167 -10.05 18.33 -0.55
N GLU A 168 -10.33 17.93 -1.80
CA GLU A 168 -9.61 16.86 -2.48
C GLU A 168 -8.09 17.12 -2.50
N THR A 169 -7.67 18.34 -2.81
CA THR A 169 -6.24 18.70 -2.81
C THR A 169 -5.60 18.56 -1.43
N THR A 170 -6.28 18.98 -0.36
CA THR A 170 -5.77 18.81 1.00
C THR A 170 -5.67 17.32 1.37
N SER A 171 -6.70 16.54 1.07
CA SER A 171 -6.73 15.09 1.26
C SER A 171 -5.59 14.39 0.51
N PHE A 172 -5.36 14.78 -0.74
CA PHE A 172 -4.25 14.28 -1.56
C PHE A 172 -2.89 14.58 -0.91
N LEU A 173 -2.63 15.83 -0.51
CA LEU A 173 -1.36 16.21 0.12
C LEU A 173 -1.13 15.48 1.46
N CYS A 174 -2.19 15.26 2.24
CA CYS A 174 -2.11 14.49 3.47
C CYS A 174 -1.75 13.02 3.21
N LEU A 175 -2.40 12.38 2.23
CA LEU A 175 -2.06 11.01 1.82
C LEU A 175 -0.63 10.91 1.31
N LEU A 176 -0.22 11.83 0.43
CA LEU A 176 1.11 11.90 -0.14
C LEU A 176 2.18 12.01 0.95
N THR A 177 1.95 12.92 1.90
CA THR A 177 2.85 13.13 3.04
C THR A 177 2.89 11.90 3.93
N GLY A 178 1.74 11.32 4.26
CA GLY A 178 1.63 10.11 5.06
C GLY A 178 2.36 8.93 4.42
N PHE A 179 2.14 8.67 3.14
CA PHE A 179 2.82 7.62 2.39
C PHE A 179 4.33 7.82 2.36
N THR A 180 4.78 9.06 2.09
CA THR A 180 6.21 9.40 2.09
C THR A 180 6.86 9.15 3.45
N VAL A 181 6.24 9.64 4.52
CA VAL A 181 6.74 9.49 5.89
C VAL A 181 6.81 8.01 6.26
N ILE A 182 5.76 7.24 6.01
CA ILE A 182 5.73 5.81 6.33
C ILE A 182 6.81 5.06 5.53
N THR A 183 6.91 5.29 4.23
CA THR A 183 7.92 4.63 3.38
C THR A 183 9.35 4.95 3.82
N LEU A 184 9.64 6.20 4.21
CA LEU A 184 10.98 6.60 4.65
C LEU A 184 11.35 6.08 6.04
N PHE A 185 10.39 6.08 6.97
CA PHE A 185 10.63 5.88 8.40
C PHE A 185 10.13 4.55 8.96
N ALA A 186 9.49 3.69 8.18
CA ALA A 186 8.99 2.41 8.68
C ALA A 186 10.06 1.51 9.31
N ASP A 187 11.33 1.63 8.90
CA ASP A 187 12.44 0.84 9.47
C ASP A 187 12.60 1.20 10.97
N LYS A 188 12.40 2.49 11.29
CA LYS A 188 12.47 3.05 12.64
C LYS A 188 11.21 2.82 13.45
N LEU A 189 10.09 2.46 12.81
CA LEU A 189 8.85 2.10 13.50
C LEU A 189 8.88 0.66 14.03
N SER A 190 9.70 -0.22 13.45
CA SER A 190 9.73 -1.64 13.83
C SER A 190 10.00 -1.94 15.31
N PRO A 191 10.82 -1.17 16.07
CA PRO A 191 11.01 -1.40 17.50
C PRO A 191 9.74 -1.16 18.36
N PHE A 192 8.78 -0.37 17.86
CA PHE A 192 7.56 -0.04 18.59
C PHE A 192 6.47 -1.12 18.44
N PHE A 193 6.66 -2.07 17.53
CA PHE A 193 5.73 -3.17 17.28
C PHE A 193 6.47 -4.50 17.46
N PRO A 194 6.53 -5.04 18.69
CA PRO A 194 7.17 -6.33 18.94
C PRO A 194 6.31 -7.46 18.33
N LEU A 195 6.58 -7.76 17.06
CA LEU A 195 5.97 -8.81 16.25
C LEU A 195 6.86 -10.05 16.21
#